data_AF-A0A804L4J6-F1
#
_entry.id   AF-A0A804L4J6-F1
#
_cell.length_a   1.000
_cell.length_b   1.000
_cell.length_c   1.000
_cell.angle_alpha   90.00
_cell.angle_beta   90.00
_cell.angle_gamma   90.00
#
_symmetry.space_group_name_H-M   'P 1'
#
loop_
_entity.id
_entity.type
_entity.pdbx_description
1 polymer ?
#
loop_
_entity_poly.entity_id
_entity_poly.type
_entity_poly.pdbx_seq_one_letter_code
_entity_poly.pdbx_strand_id
1 'polypeptide(L)'
;MLRLVEDDADSFAKRAEMYYKKRPQLVSMIEDFRRAHRSLAVRCDQLRSGGAACRVTAALGASRLDRSWARSISSDKGEVESRSSASDSDDDDDDSEESEVDDPEQGGERRGRETPDADLVKLMGEVERLKEENAALKSEIAGKDEEKRDVIRQLALSLQILKEEHAGLRMCIKDGKTKGPISEFKKLTRKLFGRQ
;
A
#
# COMPACT_ATOMS: atom_id res chain seq x y z
N MET A 1 -21.54 14.61 1.40
CA MET A 1 -22.42 13.96 0.42
C MET A 1 -23.45 13.08 1.12
N LEU A 2 -23.05 12.13 1.98
CA LEU A 2 -23.98 11.23 2.70
C LEU A 2 -25.05 11.96 3.54
N ARG A 3 -24.64 12.98 4.31
CA ARG A 3 -25.58 13.86 5.07
C ARG A 3 -26.67 14.50 4.20
N LEU A 4 -26.42 14.74 2.91
CA LEU A 4 -27.42 15.34 2.02
C LEU A 4 -28.59 14.40 1.69
N VAL A 5 -28.47 13.12 2.00
CA VAL A 5 -29.41 12.05 1.58
C VAL A 5 -30.08 11.36 2.78
N GLU A 6 -29.48 11.43 3.98
CA GLU A 6 -29.93 10.66 5.16
C GLU A 6 -30.68 11.46 6.23
N ASP A 7 -30.59 12.80 6.23
CA ASP A 7 -30.77 13.58 7.47
C ASP A 7 -32.17 13.53 8.14
N ASP A 8 -33.30 13.15 7.51
CA ASP A 8 -34.65 13.26 8.15
C ASP A 8 -35.77 12.33 7.60
N ALA A 9 -35.49 11.06 7.31
CA ALA A 9 -36.53 10.24 6.65
C ALA A 9 -36.79 8.89 7.33
N ASP A 10 -37.70 8.94 8.31
CA ASP A 10 -38.27 7.80 9.05
C ASP A 10 -39.13 6.85 8.18
N SER A 11 -39.25 7.11 6.87
CA SER A 11 -40.04 6.30 5.94
C SER A 11 -39.44 6.29 4.54
N PHE A 12 -39.57 5.17 3.81
CA PHE A 12 -39.01 4.99 2.46
C PHE A 12 -39.48 6.04 1.45
N ALA A 13 -40.79 6.33 1.42
CA ALA A 13 -41.36 7.32 0.50
C ALA A 13 -40.75 8.73 0.71
N LYS A 14 -40.57 9.14 1.98
CA LYS A 14 -39.92 10.42 2.33
C LYS A 14 -38.45 10.44 1.93
N ARG A 15 -37.71 9.34 2.11
CA ARG A 15 -36.32 9.21 1.63
C ARG A 15 -36.23 9.42 0.12
N ALA A 16 -37.09 8.76 -0.65
CA ALA A 16 -37.11 8.87 -2.10
C ALA A 16 -37.43 10.31 -2.55
N GLU A 17 -38.44 10.94 -1.96
CA GLU A 17 -38.81 12.32 -2.25
C GLU A 17 -37.65 13.31 -1.96
N MET A 18 -37.02 13.18 -0.79
CA MET A 18 -35.89 14.03 -0.40
C MET A 18 -34.66 13.81 -1.29
N TYR A 19 -34.38 12.57 -1.68
CA TYR A 19 -33.33 12.26 -2.64
C TYR A 19 -33.52 13.03 -3.95
N TYR A 20 -34.72 12.98 -4.55
CA TYR A 20 -34.95 13.66 -5.82
C TYR A 20 -34.87 15.19 -5.71
N LYS A 21 -35.29 15.77 -4.57
CA LYS A 21 -35.11 17.21 -4.29
C LYS A 21 -33.64 17.61 -4.17
N LYS A 22 -32.80 16.77 -3.53
CA LYS A 22 -31.37 17.05 -3.31
C LYS A 22 -30.46 16.58 -4.44
N ARG A 23 -30.97 15.77 -5.36
CA ARG A 23 -30.22 15.19 -6.49
C ARG A 23 -29.44 16.23 -7.32
N PRO A 24 -29.97 17.42 -7.66
CA PRO A 24 -29.19 18.41 -8.43
C PRO A 24 -27.92 18.87 -7.70
N GLN A 25 -28.01 19.09 -6.39
CA GLN A 25 -26.88 19.49 -5.56
C GLN A 25 -25.86 18.37 -5.45
N LEU A 26 -26.33 17.12 -5.28
CA LEU A 26 -25.47 15.95 -5.22
C LEU A 26 -24.71 15.72 -6.54
N VAL A 27 -25.39 15.85 -7.68
CA VAL A 27 -24.79 15.74 -9.01
C VAL A 27 -23.70 16.80 -9.20
N SER A 28 -23.98 18.07 -8.87
CA SER A 28 -23.00 19.15 -8.97
C SER A 28 -21.73 18.86 -8.15
N MET A 29 -21.88 18.42 -6.89
CA MET A 29 -20.74 18.10 -6.03
C MET A 29 -19.89 16.94 -6.58
N ILE A 30 -20.54 15.90 -7.11
CA ILE A 30 -19.85 14.75 -7.70
C ILE A 30 -19.11 15.15 -8.97
N GLU A 31 -19.72 15.99 -9.81
CA GLU A 31 -19.09 16.50 -11.03
C GLU A 31 -17.85 17.33 -10.72
N ASP A 32 -17.90 18.19 -9.70
CA ASP A 32 -16.77 18.99 -9.24
C ASP A 32 -15.64 18.10 -8.69
N PHE A 33 -15.98 17.11 -7.86
CA PHE A 33 -14.99 16.15 -7.37
C PHE A 33 -14.32 15.38 -8.52
N ARG A 34 -15.11 14.90 -9.50
CA ARG A 34 -14.59 14.19 -10.67
C ARG A 34 -13.71 15.08 -11.53
N ARG A 35 -14.07 16.36 -11.69
CA ARG A 35 -13.26 17.36 -12.40
C ARG A 35 -11.94 17.60 -11.69
N ALA A 36 -11.96 17.77 -10.37
CA ALA A 36 -10.77 17.97 -9.55
C ALA A 36 -9.83 16.75 -9.59
N HIS A 37 -10.38 15.54 -9.42
CA HIS A 37 -9.61 14.30 -9.47
C HIS A 37 -8.97 14.08 -10.85
N ARG A 38 -9.70 14.34 -11.94
CA ARG A 38 -9.11 14.28 -13.30
C ARG A 38 -7.99 15.29 -13.49
N SER A 39 -8.17 16.53 -13.04
CA SER A 39 -7.12 17.56 -13.09
C SER A 39 -5.86 17.16 -12.30
N LEU A 40 -6.04 16.57 -11.11
CA LEU A 40 -4.94 16.06 -10.30
C LEU A 40 -4.21 14.91 -11.02
N ALA A 41 -4.94 13.93 -11.54
CA ALA A 41 -4.36 12.80 -12.28
C ALA A 41 -3.54 13.27 -13.49
N VAL A 42 -4.08 14.22 -14.27
CA VAL A 42 -3.37 14.81 -15.42
C VAL A 42 -2.07 15.48 -14.99
N ARG A 43 -2.05 16.21 -13.87
CA ARG A 43 -0.82 16.82 -13.35
C ARG A 43 0.17 15.77 -12.83
N CYS A 44 -0.30 14.71 -12.18
CA CYS A 44 0.56 13.60 -11.77
C CYS A 44 1.24 12.93 -12.97
N ASP A 45 0.52 12.67 -14.06
CA ASP A 45 1.10 12.12 -15.28
C ASP A 45 2.08 13.09 -15.96
N GLN A 46 1.77 14.39 -15.95
CA GLN A 46 2.71 15.43 -16.43
C GLN A 46 4.00 15.47 -15.61
N LEU A 47 3.93 15.35 -14.28
CA LEU A 47 5.10 15.28 -13.41
C LEU A 47 5.87 13.97 -13.58
N ARG A 48 5.17 12.86 -13.82
CA ARG A 48 5.77 11.54 -14.04
C ARG A 48 6.47 11.44 -15.40
N SER A 49 5.91 12.10 -16.43
CA SER A 49 6.52 12.21 -17.76
C SER A 49 7.63 13.26 -17.79
N GLY A 50 7.42 14.42 -17.15
CA GLY A 50 8.42 15.50 -17.03
C GLY A 50 9.62 15.14 -16.13
N GLY A 51 9.43 14.25 -15.16
CA GLY A 51 10.49 13.73 -14.30
C GLY A 51 11.46 12.78 -15.01
N ALA A 52 11.15 12.30 -16.21
CA ALA A 52 12.10 11.53 -17.02
C ALA A 52 13.14 12.43 -17.72
N ALA A 53 12.86 13.72 -17.90
CA ALA A 53 13.81 14.69 -18.47
C ALA A 53 14.83 15.22 -17.44
N CYS A 54 14.59 15.03 -16.14
CA CYS A 54 15.54 15.39 -15.07
C CYS A 54 16.43 14.22 -14.64
N ARG A 55 17.04 13.52 -15.61
CA ARG A 55 18.13 12.55 -15.33
C ARG A 55 19.54 13.17 -15.38
N VAL A 56 19.67 14.49 -15.50
CA VAL A 56 20.99 15.16 -15.65
C VAL A 56 21.42 15.99 -14.43
N THR A 57 20.60 16.15 -13.39
CA THR A 57 20.99 16.91 -12.18
C THR A 57 20.64 16.21 -10.88
N ALA A 58 21.04 14.93 -10.74
CA ALA A 58 20.93 14.18 -9.49
C ALA A 58 22.14 14.41 -8.56
N ALA A 59 22.67 15.65 -8.49
CA ALA A 59 23.79 16.00 -7.62
C ALA A 59 23.41 16.84 -6.40
N LEU A 60 22.22 17.46 -6.35
CA LEU A 60 21.82 18.27 -5.19
C LEU A 60 20.32 18.16 -4.92
N GLY A 61 19.98 17.36 -3.90
CA GLY A 61 18.80 17.55 -3.04
C GLY A 61 17.42 17.52 -3.70
N ALA A 62 16.92 16.33 -4.06
CA ALA A 62 15.49 16.15 -4.27
C ALA A 62 14.77 16.16 -2.91
N SER A 63 13.98 17.21 -2.72
CA SER A 63 13.19 17.54 -1.54
C SER A 63 12.20 16.46 -1.14
N ARG A 64 12.14 16.24 0.17
CA ARG A 64 11.22 15.40 0.93
C ARG A 64 9.80 15.96 0.82
N LEU A 65 8.95 15.36 0.00
CA LEU A 65 7.50 15.35 0.18
C LEU A 65 7.06 13.90 -0.08
N ASP A 66 6.29 13.21 0.73
CA ASP A 66 5.74 13.46 2.05
C ASP A 66 5.31 12.06 2.53
N ARG A 67 5.84 11.59 3.66
CA ARG A 67 5.57 10.27 4.25
C ARG A 67 4.53 10.37 5.38
N SER A 68 3.82 11.50 5.47
CA SER A 68 2.94 11.84 6.58
C SER A 68 1.70 10.95 6.70
N TRP A 69 1.13 10.46 5.59
CA TRP A 69 -0.13 9.71 5.64
C TRP A 69 -0.04 8.32 6.30
N ALA A 70 1.15 7.73 6.37
CA ALA A 70 1.34 6.36 6.85
C ALA A 70 1.37 6.23 8.39
N ARG A 71 1.28 7.35 9.13
CA ARG A 71 1.60 7.38 10.57
C ARG A 71 0.39 7.50 11.50
N SER A 72 -0.83 7.57 10.95
CA SER A 72 -2.05 7.83 11.75
C SER A 72 -2.86 6.59 12.14
N ILE A 73 -2.47 5.37 11.75
CA ILE A 73 -3.26 4.14 12.02
C ILE A 73 -2.63 3.27 13.12
N SER A 74 -1.42 3.58 13.61
CA SER A 74 -0.72 2.74 14.60
C SER A 74 -0.43 3.50 15.89
N SER A 75 -1.46 3.80 16.68
CA SER A 75 -1.26 4.16 18.08
C SER A 75 -2.53 3.93 18.88
N ASP A 76 -2.81 2.66 19.19
CA ASP A 76 -3.38 2.34 20.49
C ASP A 76 -2.82 0.99 20.95
N LYS A 77 -2.03 1.03 22.02
CA LYS A 77 -1.53 -0.12 22.76
C LYS A 77 -2.35 -0.19 24.04
N GLY A 78 -3.37 -1.04 24.07
CA GLY A 78 -4.00 -1.51 25.29
C GLY A 78 -3.53 -2.94 25.57
N GLU A 79 -2.79 -3.11 26.67
CA GLU A 79 -2.41 -4.40 27.22
C GLU A 79 -3.65 -5.14 27.76
N VAL A 80 -3.75 -6.45 27.55
CA VAL A 80 -4.26 -7.41 28.55
C VAL A 80 -3.85 -8.85 28.19
N GLU A 81 -3.75 -9.63 29.24
CA GLU A 81 -3.03 -10.90 29.42
C GLU A 81 -3.65 -12.13 28.76
N SER A 82 -2.77 -13.09 28.50
CA SER A 82 -3.04 -14.49 28.15
C SER A 82 -4.04 -15.17 29.09
N ARG A 83 -5.09 -15.79 28.53
CA ARG A 83 -5.85 -16.90 29.14
C ARG A 83 -6.33 -17.84 28.04
N SER A 84 -5.68 -18.98 27.92
CA SER A 84 -6.17 -20.14 27.17
C SER A 84 -7.47 -20.65 27.79
N SER A 85 -8.50 -20.88 26.99
CA SER A 85 -9.62 -21.77 27.36
C SER A 85 -10.26 -22.28 26.07
N ALA A 86 -10.15 -23.59 25.85
CA ALA A 86 -11.03 -24.32 24.97
C ALA A 86 -12.43 -24.36 25.59
N SER A 87 -13.46 -24.15 24.78
CA SER A 87 -14.82 -24.53 25.15
C SER A 87 -15.60 -24.80 23.86
N ASP A 88 -15.96 -26.07 23.69
CA ASP A 88 -17.09 -26.56 22.91
C ASP A 88 -18.37 -25.89 23.41
N SER A 89 -19.27 -25.51 22.49
CA SER A 89 -20.73 -25.43 22.73
C SER A 89 -21.44 -25.45 21.38
N ASP A 90 -21.93 -26.64 21.06
CA ASP A 90 -23.19 -27.03 20.41
C ASP A 90 -23.94 -26.01 19.52
N ASP A 91 -24.22 -26.49 18.30
CA ASP A 91 -25.25 -26.01 17.39
C ASP A 91 -26.64 -26.13 18.05
N ASP A 92 -27.39 -25.03 18.09
CA ASP A 92 -28.84 -25.05 18.30
C ASP A 92 -29.52 -24.53 17.03
N ASP A 93 -30.11 -25.47 16.29
CA ASP A 93 -31.16 -25.26 15.29
C ASP A 93 -32.39 -24.65 16.00
N ASP A 94 -32.80 -23.44 15.61
CA ASP A 94 -34.11 -22.89 15.98
C ASP A 94 -35.06 -23.05 14.78
N ASP A 95 -35.81 -24.16 14.80
CA ASP A 95 -37.04 -24.35 14.04
C ASP A 95 -38.07 -23.32 14.51
N SER A 96 -38.07 -22.14 13.88
CA SER A 96 -39.08 -21.12 14.14
C SER A 96 -40.41 -21.49 13.48
N GLU A 97 -41.39 -21.74 14.34
CA GLU A 97 -42.69 -22.32 14.03
C GLU A 97 -43.61 -21.47 13.15
N GLU A 98 -44.36 -22.16 12.30
CA GLU A 98 -45.46 -21.69 11.46
C GLU A 98 -46.53 -20.98 12.30
N SER A 99 -46.77 -19.69 12.05
CA SER A 99 -47.93 -18.97 12.60
C SER A 99 -49.05 -18.93 11.56
N GLU A 100 -50.09 -19.73 11.79
CA GLU A 100 -51.41 -19.55 11.15
C GLU A 100 -52.02 -18.21 11.60
N VAL A 101 -52.20 -17.31 10.63
CA VAL A 101 -53.10 -16.17 10.76
C VAL A 101 -54.20 -16.31 9.72
N ASP A 102 -55.42 -16.50 10.20
CA ASP A 102 -56.66 -16.47 9.41
C ASP A 102 -57.17 -15.02 9.28
N ASP A 103 -58.02 -14.81 8.26
CA ASP A 103 -58.82 -13.61 7.89
C ASP A 103 -58.19 -12.50 6.99
N PRO A 104 -58.96 -11.85 6.07
CA PRO A 104 -59.97 -12.34 5.12
C PRO A 104 -59.66 -11.95 3.64
N GLU A 105 -60.40 -12.55 2.69
CA GLU A 105 -60.32 -12.27 1.25
C GLU A 105 -60.42 -10.77 0.88
N GLN A 106 -59.39 -10.24 0.21
CA GLN A 106 -59.56 -9.19 -0.81
C GLN A 106 -58.36 -9.03 -1.75
N GLY A 107 -58.63 -9.14 -3.05
CA GLY A 107 -57.94 -8.42 -4.13
C GLY A 107 -56.53 -8.88 -4.44
N GLY A 108 -56.41 -9.83 -5.37
CA GLY A 108 -55.13 -10.44 -5.73
C GLY A 108 -54.08 -9.52 -6.33
N GLU A 109 -52.82 -9.90 -6.14
CA GLU A 109 -51.74 -9.66 -7.09
C GLU A 109 -50.64 -10.71 -6.89
N ARG A 110 -50.18 -11.25 -8.02
CA ARG A 110 -49.33 -12.41 -8.21
C ARG A 110 -48.08 -12.39 -7.32
N ARG A 111 -47.95 -13.35 -6.40
CA ARG A 111 -46.67 -13.63 -5.71
C ARG A 111 -45.75 -14.35 -6.69
N GLY A 112 -44.99 -13.56 -7.44
CA GLY A 112 -43.88 -14.05 -8.25
C GLY A 112 -42.85 -14.71 -7.34
N ARG A 113 -42.67 -16.02 -7.50
CA ARG A 113 -41.50 -16.74 -7.02
C ARG A 113 -40.30 -16.17 -7.79
N GLU A 114 -39.65 -15.15 -7.27
CA GLU A 114 -38.41 -14.63 -7.84
C GLU A 114 -37.32 -15.69 -7.58
N THR A 115 -37.19 -16.60 -8.53
CA THR A 115 -35.97 -17.37 -8.73
C THR A 115 -34.79 -16.39 -8.66
N PRO A 116 -33.69 -16.70 -7.93
CA PRO A 116 -32.51 -15.84 -7.95
C PRO A 116 -32.18 -15.55 -9.41
N ASP A 117 -32.27 -14.28 -9.78
CA ASP A 117 -32.09 -13.82 -11.14
C ASP A 117 -30.75 -14.41 -11.62
N ALA A 118 -30.74 -15.15 -12.74
CA ALA A 118 -29.58 -15.94 -13.15
C ALA A 118 -28.30 -15.09 -13.26
N ASP A 119 -28.49 -13.79 -13.51
CA ASP A 119 -27.47 -12.76 -13.55
C ASP A 119 -26.83 -12.49 -12.18
N LEU A 120 -27.58 -12.58 -11.07
CA LEU A 120 -27.05 -12.42 -9.71
C LEU A 120 -26.09 -13.57 -9.36
N VAL A 121 -26.46 -14.81 -9.70
CA VAL A 121 -25.61 -16.00 -9.47
C VAL A 121 -24.33 -15.89 -10.30
N LYS A 122 -24.44 -15.45 -11.56
CA LYS A 122 -23.28 -15.23 -12.44
C LYS A 122 -22.36 -14.12 -11.92
N LEU A 123 -22.93 -13.02 -11.42
CA LEU A 123 -22.15 -11.91 -10.87
C LEU A 123 -21.45 -12.30 -9.56
N MET A 124 -22.10 -13.09 -8.69
CA MET A 124 -21.47 -13.62 -7.48
C MET A 124 -20.27 -14.50 -7.80
N GLY A 125 -20.40 -15.41 -8.77
CA GLY A 125 -19.29 -16.24 -9.23
C GLY A 125 -18.13 -15.43 -9.81
N GLU A 126 -18.43 -14.37 -10.57
CA GLU A 126 -17.39 -13.47 -11.09
C GLU A 126 -16.68 -12.68 -9.99
N VAL A 127 -17.41 -12.25 -8.95
CA VAL A 127 -16.81 -11.58 -7.78
C VAL A 127 -15.88 -12.53 -7.03
N GLU A 128 -16.28 -13.79 -6.87
CA GLU A 128 -15.44 -14.81 -6.22
C GLU A 128 -14.16 -15.07 -7.02
N ARG A 129 -14.28 -15.31 -8.33
CA ARG A 129 -13.14 -15.46 -9.25
C ARG A 129 -12.19 -14.26 -9.19
N LEU A 130 -12.74 -13.04 -9.21
CA LEU A 130 -11.94 -11.81 -9.10
C LEU A 130 -11.27 -11.64 -7.73
N LYS A 131 -11.87 -12.13 -6.65
CA LYS A 131 -11.24 -12.14 -5.32
C LYS A 131 -10.05 -13.10 -5.29
N GLU A 132 -10.19 -14.29 -5.86
CA GLU A 132 -9.11 -15.28 -5.97
C GLU A 132 -7.94 -14.74 -6.80
N GLU A 133 -8.22 -14.16 -7.97
CA GLU A 133 -7.20 -13.56 -8.84
C GLU A 133 -6.46 -12.41 -8.12
N ASN A 134 -7.19 -11.56 -7.41
CA ASN A 134 -6.57 -10.51 -6.59
C ASN A 134 -5.71 -11.07 -5.45
N ALA A 135 -6.12 -12.18 -4.82
CA ALA A 135 -5.33 -12.83 -3.79
C ALA A 135 -4.03 -13.42 -4.36
N ALA A 136 -4.10 -14.07 -5.52
CA ALA A 136 -2.95 -14.61 -6.23
C ALA A 136 -1.95 -13.51 -6.62
N LEU A 137 -2.42 -12.42 -7.23
CA LEU A 137 -1.57 -11.29 -7.61
C LEU A 137 -0.91 -10.62 -6.39
N LYS A 138 -1.64 -10.50 -5.27
CA LYS A 138 -1.07 -9.98 -4.02
C LYS A 138 0.06 -10.87 -3.49
N SER A 139 -0.11 -12.20 -3.54
CA SER A 139 0.92 -13.16 -3.15
C SER A 139 2.15 -13.06 -4.05
N GLU A 140 1.96 -12.95 -5.37
CA GLU A 140 3.06 -12.81 -6.34
C GLU A 140 3.86 -11.52 -6.12
N ILE A 141 3.17 -10.40 -5.85
CA ILE A 141 3.82 -9.13 -5.51
C ILE A 141 4.66 -9.28 -4.23
N ALA A 142 4.12 -9.93 -3.19
CA ALA A 142 4.83 -10.15 -1.94
C ALA A 142 6.09 -11.00 -2.14
N GLY A 143 6.03 -12.04 -2.97
CA GLY A 143 7.18 -12.88 -3.33
C GLY A 143 8.26 -12.10 -4.08
N LYS A 144 7.90 -11.36 -5.14
CA LYS A 144 8.83 -10.51 -5.90
C LYS A 144 9.49 -9.43 -5.03
N ASP A 145 8.78 -8.91 -4.05
CA ASP A 145 9.35 -7.92 -3.14
C ASP A 145 10.32 -8.52 -2.13
N GLU A 146 10.16 -9.80 -1.74
CA GLU A 146 11.16 -10.52 -0.94
C GLU A 146 12.44 -10.76 -1.74
N GLU A 147 12.35 -11.20 -3.00
CA GLU A 147 13.51 -11.38 -3.88
C GLU A 147 14.31 -10.08 -4.05
N LYS A 148 13.61 -8.95 -4.26
CA LYS A 148 14.26 -7.62 -4.33
C LYS A 148 14.93 -7.26 -3.00
N ARG A 149 14.31 -7.56 -1.85
CA ARG A 149 14.92 -7.34 -0.53
C ARG A 149 16.20 -8.16 -0.40
N ASP A 150 16.23 -9.39 -0.87
CA ASP A 150 17.41 -10.26 -0.81
C ASP A 150 18.57 -9.74 -1.65
N VAL A 151 18.31 -9.33 -2.89
CA VAL A 151 19.33 -8.71 -3.75
C VAL A 151 19.89 -7.44 -3.11
N ILE A 152 19.03 -6.60 -2.52
CA ILE A 152 19.48 -5.41 -1.80
C ILE A 152 20.37 -5.78 -0.60
N ARG A 153 20.01 -6.81 0.18
CA ARG A 153 20.82 -7.31 1.29
C ARG A 153 22.19 -7.79 0.83
N GLN A 154 22.23 -8.61 -0.23
CA GLN A 154 23.48 -9.10 -0.82
C GLN A 154 24.38 -7.96 -1.31
N LEU A 155 23.82 -7.01 -2.06
CA LEU A 155 24.57 -5.86 -2.56
C LEU A 155 25.08 -4.97 -1.41
N ALA A 156 24.29 -4.78 -0.36
CA ALA A 156 24.71 -4.03 0.82
C ALA A 156 25.91 -4.68 1.52
N LEU A 157 25.92 -6.02 1.66
CA LEU A 157 27.05 -6.77 2.20
C LEU A 157 28.30 -6.62 1.32
N SER A 158 28.18 -6.78 0.00
CA SER A 158 29.31 -6.58 -0.92
C SER A 158 29.86 -5.16 -0.86
N LEU A 159 28.99 -4.14 -0.78
CA LEU A 159 29.40 -2.74 -0.63
C LEU A 159 30.09 -2.48 0.70
N GLN A 160 29.69 -3.16 1.78
CA GLN A 160 30.34 -3.03 3.08
C GLN A 160 31.76 -3.60 3.04
N ILE A 161 31.94 -4.82 2.51
CA ILE A 161 33.26 -5.44 2.35
C ILE A 161 34.18 -4.54 1.52
N LEU A 162 33.70 -4.05 0.38
CA LEU A 162 34.49 -3.18 -0.49
C LEU A 162 34.88 -1.85 0.20
N LYS A 163 34.00 -1.30 1.05
CA LYS A 163 34.32 -0.11 1.86
C LYS A 163 35.40 -0.40 2.89
N GLU A 164 35.35 -1.55 3.55
CA GLU A 164 36.34 -1.99 4.54
C GLU A 164 37.71 -2.21 3.89
N GLU A 165 37.76 -2.93 2.76
CA GLU A 165 38.98 -3.13 1.97
C GLU A 165 39.57 -1.80 1.49
N HIS A 166 38.74 -0.90 0.94
CA HIS A 166 39.19 0.41 0.51
C HIS A 166 39.68 1.30 1.67
N ALA A 167 39.10 1.16 2.86
CA ALA A 167 39.62 1.80 4.06
C ALA A 167 40.98 1.23 4.46
N GLY A 168 41.16 -0.09 4.43
CA GLY A 168 42.42 -0.78 4.69
C GLY A 168 43.54 -0.33 3.72
N LEU A 169 43.28 -0.36 2.41
CA LEU A 169 44.23 0.11 1.41
C LEU A 169 44.64 1.57 1.62
N ARG A 170 43.69 2.44 2.00
CA ARG A 170 43.98 3.84 2.32
C ARG A 170 44.86 4.00 3.56
N MET A 171 44.77 3.12 4.55
CA MET A 171 45.69 3.12 5.70
C MET A 171 47.11 2.76 5.25
N CYS A 172 47.28 1.66 4.51
CA CYS A 172 48.60 1.25 4.01
C CYS A 172 49.29 2.34 3.17
N ILE A 173 48.54 3.09 2.35
CA ILE A 173 49.09 4.20 1.54
C ILE A 173 49.51 5.39 2.42
N LYS A 174 48.77 5.69 3.50
CA LYS A 174 49.13 6.78 4.43
C LYS A 174 50.38 6.43 5.23
N ASP A 175 50.45 5.20 5.75
CA ASP A 175 51.57 4.74 6.57
C ASP A 175 52.84 4.50 5.72
N GLY A 176 52.68 4.13 4.44
CA GLY A 176 53.77 4.00 3.49
C GLY A 176 54.51 5.31 3.16
N LYS A 177 53.96 6.48 3.52
CA LYS A 177 54.65 7.78 3.35
C LYS A 177 55.65 8.09 4.47
N THR A 178 55.62 7.38 5.60
CA THR A 178 56.62 7.54 6.66
C THR A 178 57.77 6.55 6.45
N LYS A 179 58.82 6.99 5.72
CA LYS A 179 60.14 6.35 5.62
C LYS A 179 60.17 4.95 4.97
N GLY A 180 59.75 4.86 3.71
CA GLY A 180 59.98 3.67 2.89
C GLY A 180 61.46 3.47 2.47
N PRO A 181 61.82 2.27 1.97
CA PRO A 181 63.18 1.81 1.65
C PRO A 181 63.93 2.68 0.65
N ILE A 182 63.26 3.63 -0.01
CA ILE A 182 63.89 4.66 -0.83
C ILE A 182 64.82 5.55 0.01
N SER A 183 64.52 5.84 1.29
CA SER A 183 65.46 6.61 2.14
C SER A 183 66.68 5.78 2.55
N GLU A 184 66.48 4.50 2.81
CA GLU A 184 67.56 3.53 3.11
C GLU A 184 68.43 3.28 1.86
N PHE A 185 67.80 3.08 0.70
CA PHE A 185 68.45 2.97 -0.59
C PHE A 185 69.22 4.25 -0.94
N LYS A 186 68.62 5.44 -0.76
CA LYS A 186 69.30 6.73 -0.94
C LYS A 186 70.49 6.91 0.03
N LYS A 187 70.42 6.42 1.27
CA LYS A 187 71.55 6.40 2.21
C LYS A 187 72.65 5.44 1.75
N LEU A 188 72.28 4.25 1.28
CA LEU A 188 73.21 3.23 0.80
C LEU A 188 73.92 3.68 -0.48
N THR A 189 73.20 4.22 -1.45
CA THR A 189 73.79 4.78 -2.68
C THR A 189 74.69 5.96 -2.38
N ARG A 190 74.35 6.81 -1.38
CA ARG A 190 75.23 7.90 -0.96
C ARG A 190 76.50 7.38 -0.27
N LYS A 191 76.45 6.25 0.43
CA LYS A 191 77.63 5.58 0.98
C LYS A 191 78.49 4.89 -0.08
N LEU A 192 77.88 4.31 -1.12
CA LEU A 192 78.60 3.61 -2.19
C LEU A 192 79.24 4.57 -3.20
N PHE A 193 78.54 5.66 -3.56
CA PHE A 193 78.94 6.56 -4.64
C PHE A 193 79.35 7.96 -4.15
N GLY A 194 79.23 8.24 -2.85
CA GLY A 194 79.70 9.50 -2.26
C GLY A 194 81.14 9.37 -1.79
N ARG A 195 82.11 9.56 -2.68
CA ARG A 195 83.51 9.80 -2.30
C ARG A 195 84.01 11.06 -3.01
N GLN A 196 84.30 12.05 -2.15
CA GLN A 196 84.95 13.36 -2.33
C GLN A 196 84.21 14.43 -3.14
#